data_AF-A0A2D6F0E2-F1
#
_entry.id   AF-A0A2D6F0E2-F1
#
_cell.length_a   1.000
_cell.length_b   1.000
_cell.length_c   1.000
_cell.angle_alpha   90.00
_cell.angle_beta   90.00
_cell.angle_gamma   90.00
#
_symmetry.space_group_name_H-M   'P 1'
#
loop_
_entity.id
_entity.type
_entity.pdbx_description
1 polymer ?
#
loop_
_entity_poly.entity_id
_entity_poly.type
_entity_poly.pdbx_seq_one_letter_code
_entity_poly.pdbx_strand_id
1 'polypeptide(L)'
;MGKKILFLLLGLVLLSSFPLVQSYGGGGSRPSPQSDLAIVDLTTSSSLHAGANIYLSTTIENIGDKATPTDEMGTVTWYIDDEEFFEETVNLYVYPKDQNGNTPRFYAWWNNAFIGKHKIRVELKAPNLYEETTSNNEFETTFTITQSGEVDIKEIYLKELSSRSWGLYAVIDSEVDPRKITYKITQLDRGDIIYDRVGSTDVNIRGGGKVFDFNEREGAYLLTELPKSEIISDSSLTLTVGSGTALDTTNVMLEYLDQVIVHPFCDDTDGIDPFTKGSSGSIEKDTQVINENNLTDTCNGDILAEYYCVGKKMEHALIQCPLGCSSGACDPVTLDTTDESQSIIEIETAAECSGCLIDSSSCLPTGTQVTIFEEGYYCSVDKTLDSQKTLESFCQSDFECSTNLCIDGSCVSSGLWQRFVKLFSRWF
;
A
#
# COMPACT_ATOMS: atom_id res chain seq x y z
N MET A 1 -56.57 2.25 -11.91
CA MET A 1 -57.01 3.62 -11.57
C MET A 1 -55.96 4.23 -10.66
N GLY A 2 -55.22 5.23 -11.13
CA GLY A 2 -54.14 5.88 -10.38
C GLY A 2 -53.42 6.86 -11.29
N LYS A 3 -53.94 8.09 -11.35
CA LYS A 3 -53.45 9.19 -12.19
C LYS A 3 -52.08 9.65 -11.68
N LYS A 4 -51.04 9.56 -12.51
CA LYS A 4 -49.79 10.31 -12.31
C LYS A 4 -49.94 11.68 -12.97
N ILE A 5 -49.81 12.72 -12.15
CA ILE A 5 -49.85 14.13 -12.51
C ILE A 5 -48.50 14.49 -13.16
N LEU A 6 -48.58 15.03 -14.37
CA LEU A 6 -47.48 15.56 -15.17
C LEU A 6 -47.25 17.02 -14.75
N PHE A 7 -46.10 17.32 -14.13
CA PHE A 7 -45.68 18.70 -13.89
C PHE A 7 -44.99 19.24 -15.15
N LEU A 8 -45.68 20.13 -15.87
CA LEU A 8 -45.10 21.01 -16.87
C LEU A 8 -44.46 22.20 -16.16
N LEU A 9 -43.14 22.33 -16.25
CA LEU A 9 -42.42 23.56 -15.93
C LEU A 9 -42.19 24.33 -17.24
N LEU A 10 -43.03 25.35 -17.46
CA LEU A 10 -42.77 26.42 -18.43
C LEU A 10 -41.63 27.30 -17.90
N GLY A 11 -40.44 27.16 -18.47
CA GLY A 11 -39.35 28.12 -18.32
C GLY A 11 -39.51 29.26 -19.31
N LEU A 12 -39.90 30.43 -18.79
CA LEU A 12 -40.07 31.68 -19.50
C LEU A 12 -38.71 32.16 -20.06
N VAL A 13 -38.61 32.34 -21.38
CA VAL A 13 -37.46 32.96 -22.04
C VAL A 13 -37.49 34.46 -21.75
N LEU A 14 -36.60 34.94 -20.87
CA LEU A 14 -36.30 36.36 -20.72
C LEU A 14 -35.33 36.78 -21.83
N LEU A 15 -35.87 37.43 -22.86
CA LEU A 15 -35.12 38.21 -23.83
C LEU A 15 -34.53 39.45 -23.13
N SER A 16 -33.31 39.33 -22.60
CA SER A 16 -32.52 40.50 -22.24
C SER A 16 -31.92 41.11 -23.51
N SER A 17 -32.37 42.33 -23.80
CA SER A 17 -31.85 43.25 -24.80
C SER A 17 -30.31 43.35 -24.74
N PHE A 18 -29.66 42.96 -25.84
CA PHE A 18 -28.25 43.25 -26.11
C PHE A 18 -28.01 44.76 -26.20
N PRO A 19 -27.05 45.33 -25.48
CA PRO A 19 -26.55 46.66 -25.81
C PRO A 19 -25.76 46.57 -27.13
N LEU A 20 -26.11 47.45 -28.07
CA LEU A 20 -25.30 47.75 -29.25
C LEU A 20 -23.88 48.11 -28.80
N VAL A 21 -22.94 47.20 -29.06
CA VAL A 21 -21.51 47.46 -28.90
C VAL A 21 -21.12 48.51 -29.93
N GLN A 22 -20.80 49.71 -29.44
CA GLN A 22 -20.11 50.74 -30.20
C GLN A 22 -18.73 50.21 -30.60
N SER A 23 -18.56 50.02 -31.91
CA SER A 23 -17.28 49.80 -32.56
C SER A 23 -16.40 51.04 -32.37
N TYR A 24 -15.55 51.00 -31.34
CA TYR A 24 -14.38 51.87 -31.25
C TYR A 24 -13.24 51.19 -32.01
N GLY A 25 -12.93 51.73 -33.19
CA GLY A 25 -11.77 51.36 -33.99
C GLY A 25 -10.47 51.77 -33.30
N GLY A 26 -10.04 50.97 -32.32
CA GLY A 26 -8.65 50.91 -31.89
C GLY A 26 -7.93 49.94 -32.80
N GLY A 27 -6.98 50.44 -33.61
CA GLY A 27 -6.07 49.61 -34.40
C GLY A 27 -5.11 48.83 -33.52
N GLY A 28 -5.62 47.89 -32.73
CA GLY A 28 -4.81 46.86 -32.12
C GLY A 28 -4.29 45.98 -33.24
N SER A 29 -2.98 45.98 -33.44
CA SER A 29 -2.31 45.02 -34.31
C SER A 29 -2.80 43.64 -33.92
N ARG A 30 -3.56 42.99 -34.80
CA ARG A 30 -3.98 41.61 -34.62
C ARG A 30 -2.71 40.80 -34.37
N PRO A 31 -2.62 40.01 -33.28
CA PRO A 31 -1.43 39.22 -33.01
C PRO A 31 -1.11 38.40 -34.27
N SER A 32 0.18 38.34 -34.61
CA SER A 32 0.63 37.55 -35.75
C SER A 32 0.17 36.11 -35.54
N PRO A 33 -0.35 35.44 -36.59
CA PRO A 33 -0.69 34.03 -36.51
C PRO A 33 0.47 33.19 -35.96
N GLN A 34 0.19 32.30 -35.02
CA GLN A 34 1.14 31.46 -34.30
C GLN A 34 0.65 30.01 -34.26
N SER A 35 1.61 29.10 -34.28
CA SER A 35 1.35 27.69 -33.98
C SER A 35 1.23 27.55 -32.47
N ASP A 36 0.42 26.61 -31.99
CA ASP A 36 0.31 26.35 -30.55
C ASP A 36 -0.05 24.87 -30.39
N LEU A 37 0.94 24.02 -30.09
CA LEU A 37 0.68 22.61 -29.90
C LEU A 37 0.11 22.38 -28.50
N ALA A 38 -0.76 21.40 -28.39
CA ALA A 38 -1.37 21.02 -27.13
C ALA A 38 -1.53 19.50 -27.06
N ILE A 39 -1.20 18.95 -25.90
CA ILE A 39 -1.55 17.58 -25.55
C ILE A 39 -2.98 17.60 -25.00
N VAL A 40 -3.91 16.92 -25.68
CA VAL A 40 -5.35 17.05 -25.38
C VAL A 40 -5.95 15.85 -24.64
N ASP A 41 -5.28 14.71 -24.66
CA ASP A 41 -5.71 13.51 -23.94
C ASP A 41 -4.52 12.66 -23.49
N LEU A 42 -4.77 11.82 -22.50
CA LEU A 42 -3.90 10.70 -22.14
C LEU A 42 -4.81 9.53 -21.77
N THR A 43 -4.72 8.47 -22.56
CA THR A 43 -5.56 7.28 -22.43
C THR A 43 -4.72 6.02 -22.24
N THR A 44 -5.29 5.04 -21.55
CA THR A 44 -4.65 3.74 -21.30
C THR A 44 -5.44 2.61 -21.97
N SER A 45 -4.88 1.39 -21.96
CA SER A 45 -5.66 0.17 -22.15
C SER A 45 -6.83 0.09 -21.16
N SER A 46 -7.90 -0.59 -21.57
CA SER A 46 -9.09 -0.81 -20.73
C SER A 46 -8.84 -1.75 -19.54
N SER A 47 -7.75 -2.52 -19.59
CA SER A 47 -7.31 -3.41 -18.53
C SER A 47 -6.10 -2.75 -17.84
N LEU A 48 -6.26 -2.43 -16.56
CA LEU A 48 -5.27 -1.79 -15.69
C LEU A 48 -4.98 -2.72 -14.51
N HIS A 49 -4.32 -3.83 -14.83
CA HIS A 49 -3.90 -4.81 -13.85
C HIS A 49 -2.38 -4.92 -13.80
N ALA A 50 -1.86 -5.23 -12.62
CA ALA A 50 -0.44 -5.38 -12.45
C ALA A 50 0.08 -6.57 -13.28
N GLY A 51 1.22 -6.39 -13.93
CA GLY A 51 1.80 -7.35 -14.86
C GLY A 51 1.33 -7.23 -16.29
N ALA A 52 0.28 -6.46 -16.53
CA ALA A 52 -0.13 -6.15 -17.89
C ALA A 52 0.90 -5.25 -18.57
N ASN A 53 1.03 -5.43 -19.89
CA ASN A 53 1.62 -4.42 -20.76
C ASN A 53 0.55 -3.36 -21.01
N ILE A 54 0.67 -2.23 -20.32
CA ILE A 54 -0.27 -1.12 -20.41
C ILE A 54 0.10 -0.30 -21.63
N TYR A 55 -0.87 -0.18 -22.53
CA TYR A 55 -0.77 0.68 -23.69
C TYR A 55 -1.17 2.09 -23.30
N LEU A 56 -0.29 3.06 -23.54
CA LEU A 56 -0.52 4.47 -23.33
C LEU A 56 -0.66 5.17 -24.68
N SER A 57 -1.62 6.08 -24.79
CA SER A 57 -1.76 6.89 -26.00
C SER A 57 -2.19 8.32 -25.71
N THR A 58 -1.64 9.24 -26.49
CA THR A 58 -1.92 10.67 -26.40
C THR A 58 -2.05 11.29 -27.78
N THR A 59 -2.86 12.34 -27.89
CA THR A 59 -3.14 13.07 -29.11
C THR A 59 -2.58 14.48 -28.98
N ILE A 60 -1.87 14.92 -30.01
CA ILE A 60 -1.39 16.30 -30.13
C ILE A 60 -2.28 17.03 -31.12
N GLU A 61 -2.73 18.22 -30.76
CA GLU A 61 -3.47 19.14 -31.62
C GLU A 61 -2.70 20.45 -31.77
N ASN A 62 -2.85 21.12 -32.91
CA ASN A 62 -2.44 22.52 -33.05
C ASN A 62 -3.67 23.40 -32.83
N ILE A 63 -3.74 24.05 -31.67
CA ILE A 63 -4.82 24.95 -31.27
C ILE A 63 -4.58 26.40 -31.71
N GLY A 64 -3.41 26.69 -32.28
CA GLY A 64 -3.07 27.95 -32.91
C GLY A 64 -3.70 28.13 -34.29
N ASP A 65 -3.46 29.27 -34.93
CA ASP A 65 -4.03 29.63 -36.23
C ASP A 65 -3.03 29.49 -37.40
N LYS A 66 -1.80 29.02 -37.12
CA LYS A 66 -0.74 28.75 -38.09
C LYS A 66 -0.29 27.30 -38.02
N ALA A 67 -0.07 26.68 -39.19
CA ALA A 67 0.55 25.35 -39.26
C ALA A 67 2.01 25.40 -38.78
N THR A 68 2.47 24.32 -38.16
CA THR A 68 3.89 24.16 -37.81
C THR A 68 4.76 24.02 -39.09
N PRO A 69 6.07 24.34 -39.01
CA PRO A 69 7.01 24.08 -40.10
C PRO A 69 7.06 22.59 -40.48
N THR A 70 7.26 22.29 -41.76
CA THR A 70 7.34 20.89 -42.27
C THR A 70 8.56 20.12 -41.77
N ASP A 71 9.60 20.84 -41.36
CA ASP A 71 10.86 20.35 -40.82
C ASP A 71 10.93 20.46 -39.29
N GLU A 72 9.81 20.81 -38.63
CA GLU A 72 9.77 20.86 -37.17
C GLU A 72 9.89 19.45 -36.59
N MET A 73 10.88 19.29 -35.73
CA MET A 73 11.14 18.06 -34.98
C MET A 73 10.94 18.35 -33.50
N GLY A 74 10.27 17.46 -32.80
CA GLY A 74 10.14 17.53 -31.35
C GLY A 74 10.34 16.19 -30.68
N THR A 75 10.25 16.19 -29.37
CA THR A 75 10.29 14.98 -28.54
C THR A 75 8.99 14.85 -27.75
N VAL A 76 8.48 13.62 -27.68
CA VAL A 76 7.40 13.24 -26.78
C VAL A 76 8.00 12.35 -25.70
N THR A 77 7.98 12.83 -24.46
CA THR A 77 8.60 12.16 -23.31
C THR A 77 7.52 11.75 -22.33
N TRP A 78 7.57 10.51 -21.86
CA TRP A 78 6.60 9.91 -20.96
C TRP A 78 7.24 9.60 -19.62
N TYR A 79 6.48 9.89 -18.56
CA TYR A 79 6.90 9.73 -17.17
C TYR A 79 5.89 8.90 -16.40
N ILE A 80 6.38 8.06 -15.50
CA ILE A 80 5.61 7.35 -14.48
C ILE A 80 6.21 7.73 -13.13
N ASP A 81 5.39 8.30 -12.24
CA ASP A 81 5.80 8.77 -10.91
C ASP A 81 7.04 9.69 -10.94
N ASP A 82 7.05 10.61 -11.91
CA ASP A 82 8.12 11.57 -12.20
C ASP A 82 9.44 10.97 -12.74
N GLU A 83 9.49 9.66 -12.97
CA GLU A 83 10.61 8.99 -13.64
C GLU A 83 10.33 8.88 -15.15
N GLU A 84 11.29 9.33 -15.96
CA GLU A 84 11.22 9.17 -17.42
C GLU A 84 11.35 7.69 -17.79
N PHE A 85 10.41 7.16 -18.56
CA PHE A 85 10.48 5.76 -18.99
C PHE A 85 10.51 5.57 -20.51
N PHE A 86 10.07 6.58 -21.28
CA PHE A 86 10.07 6.50 -22.74
C PHE A 86 10.17 7.87 -23.39
N GLU A 87 11.03 8.00 -24.40
CA GLU A 87 11.13 9.19 -25.25
C GLU A 87 11.15 8.79 -26.73
N GLU A 88 10.43 9.55 -27.56
CA GLU A 88 10.48 9.41 -29.01
C GLU A 88 10.67 10.78 -29.68
N THR A 89 11.56 10.83 -30.69
CA THR A 89 11.70 11.99 -31.57
C THR A 89 10.74 11.89 -32.74
N VAL A 90 9.95 12.95 -32.97
CA VAL A 90 8.82 12.94 -33.91
C VAL A 90 8.85 14.15 -34.82
N ASN A 91 8.35 14.00 -36.06
CA ASN A 91 8.11 15.14 -36.95
C ASN A 91 6.74 15.75 -36.61
N LEU A 92 6.73 17.04 -36.26
CA LEU A 92 5.56 17.75 -35.76
C LEU A 92 4.89 18.61 -36.83
N TYR A 93 4.62 18.08 -38.02
CA TYR A 93 3.86 18.79 -39.05
C TYR A 93 2.34 18.69 -38.82
N VAL A 94 1.78 19.70 -38.13
CA VAL A 94 0.40 19.74 -37.61
C VAL A 94 -0.29 21.03 -38.04
N TYR A 95 -1.41 20.88 -38.75
CA TYR A 95 -2.26 22.00 -39.18
C TYR A 95 -3.20 22.44 -38.04
N PRO A 96 -3.63 23.71 -38.03
CA PRO A 96 -4.65 24.20 -37.11
C PRO A 96 -5.90 23.33 -37.08
N LYS A 97 -6.44 23.08 -35.90
CA LYS A 97 -7.62 22.23 -35.69
C LYS A 97 -8.83 22.67 -36.52
N ASP A 98 -9.02 23.98 -36.67
CA ASP A 98 -10.13 24.58 -37.45
C ASP A 98 -9.94 24.47 -38.97
N GLN A 99 -8.75 24.04 -39.43
CA GLN A 99 -8.40 23.84 -40.83
C GLN A 99 -8.35 22.36 -41.23
N ASN A 100 -9.14 21.50 -40.55
CA ASN A 100 -9.07 20.05 -40.66
C ASN A 100 -7.67 19.50 -40.37
N GLY A 101 -7.03 20.05 -39.34
CA GLY A 101 -5.70 19.65 -38.97
C GLY A 101 -5.60 18.18 -38.57
N ASN A 102 -4.50 17.55 -38.96
CA ASN A 102 -4.18 16.20 -38.54
C ASN A 102 -3.98 16.19 -37.02
N THR A 103 -4.48 15.18 -36.31
CA THR A 103 -4.27 15.01 -34.87
C THR A 103 -3.38 13.79 -34.66
N PRO A 104 -2.05 13.90 -34.77
CA PRO A 104 -1.17 12.76 -34.62
C PRO A 104 -1.33 12.17 -33.22
N ARG A 105 -1.32 10.83 -33.18
CA ARG A 105 -1.42 10.07 -31.94
C ARG A 105 -0.10 9.35 -31.68
N PHE A 106 0.38 9.46 -30.46
CA PHE A 106 1.63 8.87 -29.99
C PHE A 106 1.34 7.79 -28.97
N TYR A 107 2.27 6.84 -28.86
CA TYR A 107 2.07 5.62 -28.12
C TYR A 107 3.29 5.27 -27.29
N ALA A 108 3.05 4.75 -26.11
CA ALA A 108 4.08 4.14 -25.27
C ALA A 108 3.56 2.81 -24.69
N TRP A 109 4.48 1.90 -24.40
CA TRP A 109 4.19 0.64 -23.73
C TRP A 109 4.82 0.66 -22.36
N TRP A 110 4.00 0.68 -21.31
CA TRP A 110 4.44 0.45 -19.95
C TRP A 110 4.38 -1.05 -19.66
N ASN A 111 5.54 -1.69 -19.71
CA ASN A 111 5.67 -3.12 -19.47
C ASN A 111 5.74 -3.41 -17.96
N ASN A 112 5.11 -4.51 -17.54
CA ASN A 112 5.11 -4.96 -16.15
C ASN A 112 4.63 -3.88 -15.17
N ALA A 113 3.49 -3.23 -15.47
CA ALA A 113 2.90 -2.27 -14.56
C ALA A 113 2.69 -2.89 -13.17
N PHE A 114 2.86 -2.13 -12.10
CA PHE A 114 2.79 -2.64 -10.73
C PHE A 114 1.60 -2.05 -9.99
N ILE A 115 1.15 -2.74 -8.94
CA ILE A 115 -0.02 -2.35 -8.15
C ILE A 115 0.22 -0.99 -7.51
N GLY A 116 -0.78 -0.12 -7.57
CA GLY A 116 -0.72 1.18 -6.91
C GLY A 116 -1.38 2.29 -7.69
N LYS A 117 -1.28 3.49 -7.13
CA LYS A 117 -1.75 4.72 -7.77
C LYS A 117 -0.54 5.41 -8.39
N HIS A 118 -0.52 5.49 -9.72
CA HIS A 118 0.61 5.97 -10.52
C HIS A 118 0.27 7.23 -11.28
N LYS A 119 1.14 8.22 -11.18
CA LYS A 119 1.04 9.48 -11.91
C LYS A 119 1.69 9.30 -13.27
N ILE A 120 0.92 9.44 -14.34
CA ILE A 120 1.43 9.38 -15.71
C ILE A 120 1.41 10.79 -16.28
N ARG A 121 2.58 11.25 -16.71
CA ARG A 121 2.78 12.56 -17.32
C ARG A 121 3.39 12.38 -18.69
N VAL A 122 2.92 13.15 -19.66
CA VAL A 122 3.50 13.22 -21.00
C VAL A 122 3.84 14.67 -21.31
N GLU A 123 5.01 14.88 -21.90
CA GLU A 123 5.57 16.19 -22.20
C GLU A 123 5.98 16.24 -23.67
N LEU A 124 5.67 17.35 -24.32
CA LEU A 124 6.05 17.68 -25.69
C LEU A 124 7.10 18.79 -25.68
N LYS A 125 8.22 18.58 -26.38
CA LYS A 125 9.22 19.63 -26.63
C LYS A 125 9.40 19.85 -28.12
N ALA A 126 9.11 21.07 -28.58
CA ALA A 126 9.36 21.50 -29.95
C ALA A 126 10.35 22.70 -29.94
N PRO A 127 11.66 22.46 -29.79
CA PRO A 127 12.63 23.51 -29.44
C PRO A 127 12.80 24.59 -30.51
N ASN A 128 12.40 24.33 -31.76
CA ASN A 128 12.50 25.29 -32.87
C ASN A 128 11.15 25.95 -33.20
N LEU A 129 10.07 25.50 -32.56
CA LEU A 129 8.74 26.06 -32.73
C LEU A 129 8.53 27.24 -31.79
N TYR A 130 8.07 28.36 -32.34
CA TYR A 130 7.59 29.48 -31.54
C TYR A 130 6.09 29.32 -31.32
N GLU A 131 5.73 29.05 -30.07
CA GLU A 131 4.35 28.82 -29.64
C GLU A 131 3.78 30.02 -28.86
N GLU A 132 2.46 30.18 -28.92
CA GLU A 132 1.76 31.19 -28.11
C GLU A 132 1.93 30.90 -26.61
N THR A 133 1.87 29.62 -26.24
CA THR A 133 2.19 29.13 -24.90
C THR A 133 2.81 27.74 -24.98
N THR A 134 3.60 27.35 -23.97
CA THR A 134 4.11 25.98 -23.82
C THR A 134 3.47 25.26 -22.63
N SER A 135 2.47 25.88 -21.99
CA SER A 135 1.82 25.35 -20.77
C SER A 135 0.83 24.22 -21.04
N ASN A 136 0.44 24.07 -22.29
CA ASN A 136 -0.42 23.04 -22.88
C ASN A 136 0.39 21.88 -23.50
N ASN A 137 1.72 21.95 -23.48
CA ASN A 137 2.62 20.89 -23.94
C ASN A 137 2.82 19.78 -22.93
N GLU A 138 2.11 19.83 -21.80
CA GLU A 138 2.16 18.82 -20.76
C GLU A 138 0.74 18.37 -20.42
N PHE A 139 0.58 17.07 -20.24
CA PHE A 139 -0.65 16.48 -19.71
C PHE A 139 -0.29 15.47 -18.62
N GLU A 140 -0.98 15.57 -17.48
CA GLU A 140 -0.78 14.68 -16.35
C GLU A 140 -2.13 14.10 -15.90
N THR A 141 -2.14 12.81 -15.58
CA THR A 141 -3.28 12.15 -14.96
C THR A 141 -2.80 11.03 -14.05
N THR A 142 -3.70 10.46 -13.27
CA THR A 142 -3.37 9.39 -12.34
C THR A 142 -4.23 8.16 -12.62
N PHE A 143 -3.59 7.00 -12.67
CA PHE A 143 -4.26 5.71 -12.82
C PHE A 143 -4.05 4.85 -11.59
N THR A 144 -5.01 3.98 -11.30
CA THR A 144 -4.85 2.96 -10.27
C THR A 144 -4.71 1.62 -10.96
N ILE A 145 -3.55 1.01 -10.80
CA ILE A 145 -3.29 -0.36 -11.24
C ILE A 145 -3.72 -1.28 -10.11
N THR A 146 -4.64 -2.16 -10.44
CA THR A 146 -5.21 -3.12 -9.49
C THR A 146 -4.62 -4.50 -9.72
N GLN A 147 -4.88 -5.42 -8.80
CA GLN A 147 -4.69 -6.83 -9.11
C GLN A 147 -5.79 -7.28 -10.09
N SER A 148 -5.53 -8.28 -10.93
CA SER A 148 -6.45 -8.86 -11.92
C SER A 148 -7.71 -9.47 -11.30
N GLY A 149 -7.72 -9.64 -9.98
CA GLY A 149 -8.81 -10.23 -9.21
C GLY A 149 -8.88 -11.75 -9.29
N GLU A 150 -8.10 -12.39 -10.18
CA GLU A 150 -8.01 -13.85 -10.24
C GLU A 150 -7.02 -14.39 -9.20
N VAL A 151 -5.88 -13.73 -8.97
CA VAL A 151 -4.93 -14.16 -7.94
C VAL A 151 -4.54 -12.99 -7.05
N ASP A 152 -5.11 -12.93 -5.85
CA ASP A 152 -4.72 -11.97 -4.81
C ASP A 152 -3.47 -12.48 -4.07
N ILE A 153 -2.44 -11.65 -4.00
CA ILE A 153 -1.16 -11.96 -3.36
C ILE A 153 -0.98 -10.91 -2.28
N LYS A 154 -1.18 -11.33 -1.02
CA LYS A 154 -1.04 -10.45 0.14
C LYS A 154 0.40 -10.10 0.42
N GLU A 155 1.29 -11.09 0.30
CA GLU A 155 2.66 -10.97 0.77
C GLU A 155 3.59 -11.90 -0.01
N ILE A 156 4.82 -11.47 -0.21
CA ILE A 156 5.91 -12.32 -0.71
C ILE A 156 7.15 -12.05 0.13
N TYR A 157 7.83 -13.13 0.51
CA TYR A 157 9.04 -13.04 1.31
C TYR A 157 10.02 -14.17 0.99
N LEU A 158 11.27 -13.97 1.38
CA LEU A 158 12.32 -14.98 1.29
C LEU A 158 12.61 -15.53 2.70
N LYS A 159 12.69 -16.85 2.83
CA LYS A 159 13.05 -17.54 4.09
C LYS A 159 14.25 -18.44 3.86
N GLU A 160 15.22 -18.44 4.77
CA GLU A 160 16.41 -19.28 4.61
C GLU A 160 16.00 -20.76 4.74
N LEU A 161 16.23 -21.54 3.69
CA LEU A 161 16.02 -22.99 3.72
C LEU A 161 17.30 -23.72 4.12
N SER A 162 18.44 -23.18 3.68
CA SER A 162 19.76 -23.72 4.01
C SER A 162 20.83 -22.63 3.89
N SER A 163 22.05 -22.98 4.29
CA SER A 163 23.24 -22.14 4.08
C SER A 163 23.52 -21.81 2.61
N ARG A 164 22.83 -22.46 1.65
CA ARG A 164 23.03 -22.28 0.21
C ARG A 164 21.75 -21.88 -0.54
N SER A 165 20.59 -21.86 0.10
CA SER A 165 19.32 -21.58 -0.58
C SER A 165 18.36 -20.74 0.25
N TRP A 166 17.63 -19.88 -0.45
CA TRP A 166 16.42 -19.22 0.02
C TRP A 166 15.20 -19.96 -0.53
N GLY A 167 14.11 -19.99 0.22
CA GLY A 167 12.78 -20.31 -0.28
C GLY A 167 12.03 -19.00 -0.53
N LEU A 168 11.46 -18.85 -1.72
CA LEU A 168 10.55 -17.76 -2.05
C LEU A 168 9.13 -18.19 -1.70
N TYR A 169 8.50 -17.49 -0.76
CA TYR A 169 7.16 -17.76 -0.26
C TYR A 169 6.20 -16.66 -0.72
N ALA A 170 4.95 -17.03 -0.98
CA ALA A 170 3.87 -16.09 -1.21
C ALA A 170 2.62 -16.44 -0.40
N VAL A 171 1.98 -15.45 0.23
CA VAL A 171 0.66 -15.56 0.84
C VAL A 171 -0.37 -15.20 -0.22
N ILE A 172 -1.15 -16.19 -0.66
CA ILE A 172 -2.14 -16.02 -1.72
C ILE A 172 -3.53 -16.04 -1.08
N ASP A 173 -4.27 -14.94 -1.22
CA ASP A 173 -5.62 -14.75 -0.67
C ASP A 173 -6.70 -14.85 -1.74
N SER A 174 -6.57 -15.83 -2.64
CA SER A 174 -7.58 -16.10 -3.66
C SER A 174 -8.17 -17.50 -3.50
N GLU A 175 -9.40 -17.67 -3.97
CA GLU A 175 -10.06 -18.99 -4.05
C GLU A 175 -9.44 -19.90 -5.13
N VAL A 176 -8.38 -19.44 -5.81
CA VAL A 176 -7.71 -20.22 -6.86
C VAL A 176 -6.94 -21.36 -6.24
N ASP A 177 -7.15 -22.57 -6.77
CA ASP A 177 -6.34 -23.74 -6.43
C ASP A 177 -4.85 -23.43 -6.66
N PRO A 178 -4.02 -23.37 -5.59
CA PRO A 178 -2.61 -22.99 -5.67
C PRO A 178 -1.81 -23.90 -6.60
N ARG A 179 -2.28 -25.12 -6.84
CA ARG A 179 -1.63 -26.08 -7.75
C ARG A 179 -1.81 -25.74 -9.22
N LYS A 180 -2.76 -24.86 -9.55
CA LYS A 180 -3.02 -24.34 -10.90
C LYS A 180 -2.31 -23.03 -11.16
N ILE A 181 -1.69 -22.46 -10.14
CA ILE A 181 -0.96 -21.22 -10.24
C ILE A 181 0.37 -21.49 -10.97
N THR A 182 0.60 -20.72 -12.03
CA THR A 182 1.89 -20.61 -12.69
C THR A 182 2.59 -19.37 -12.20
N TYR A 183 3.91 -19.42 -12.01
CA TYR A 183 4.67 -18.24 -11.66
C TYR A 183 5.94 -18.09 -12.51
N LYS A 184 6.39 -16.85 -12.65
CA LYS A 184 7.64 -16.44 -13.29
C LYS A 184 8.34 -15.47 -12.35
N ILE A 185 9.62 -15.73 -12.11
CA ILE A 185 10.48 -14.86 -11.29
C ILE A 185 11.51 -14.24 -12.21
N THR A 186 11.56 -12.91 -12.20
CA THR A 186 12.55 -12.12 -12.94
C THR A 186 13.35 -11.30 -11.95
N GLN A 187 14.67 -11.39 -12.02
CA GLN A 187 15.56 -10.53 -11.26
C GLN A 187 15.98 -9.36 -12.12
N LEU A 188 15.73 -8.15 -11.64
CA LEU A 188 16.13 -6.91 -12.29
C LEU A 188 17.37 -6.39 -11.56
N ASP A 189 18.48 -6.28 -12.29
CA ASP A 189 19.69 -5.64 -11.78
C ASP A 189 19.42 -4.13 -11.63
N ARG A 190 19.86 -3.52 -10.51
CA ARG A 190 19.77 -2.07 -10.31
C ARG A 190 20.76 -1.28 -11.15
N GLY A 191 21.68 -1.95 -11.83
CA GLY A 191 22.59 -1.33 -12.79
C GLY A 191 21.85 -0.78 -14.01
N ASP A 192 21.60 0.54 -14.00
CA ASP A 192 21.12 1.37 -15.10
C ASP A 192 19.77 0.94 -15.71
N ILE A 193 18.69 1.53 -15.19
CA ILE A 193 17.41 1.69 -15.90
C ILE A 193 17.63 2.67 -17.06
N ILE A 194 18.45 2.27 -18.04
CA ILE A 194 18.65 2.99 -19.31
C ILE A 194 18.35 1.96 -20.39
N TYR A 195 17.06 1.86 -20.74
CA TYR A 195 16.55 1.20 -21.93
C TYR A 195 17.05 -0.24 -22.18
N ASP A 196 16.56 -1.25 -21.43
CA ASP A 196 16.59 -2.61 -21.99
C ASP A 196 15.40 -2.78 -22.94
N ARG A 197 15.74 -2.88 -24.22
CA ARG A 197 14.84 -3.29 -25.29
C ARG A 197 14.54 -4.76 -25.10
N VAL A 198 13.73 -5.13 -24.10
CA VAL A 198 13.26 -6.48 -23.73
C VAL A 198 14.08 -7.57 -24.43
N GLY A 199 15.24 -7.92 -23.87
CA GLY A 199 15.90 -9.14 -24.31
C GLY A 199 17.38 -9.36 -24.02
N SER A 200 18.13 -8.48 -23.35
CA SER A 200 19.58 -8.66 -23.29
C SER A 200 20.16 -9.00 -21.91
N THR A 201 19.57 -8.59 -20.79
CA THR A 201 20.19 -8.85 -19.46
C THR A 201 19.28 -9.39 -18.38
N ASP A 202 17.96 -9.48 -18.61
CA ASP A 202 17.06 -10.14 -17.66
C ASP A 202 17.43 -11.62 -17.50
N VAL A 203 18.02 -11.95 -16.35
CA VAL A 203 18.24 -13.35 -15.97
C VAL A 203 16.89 -13.90 -15.51
N ASN A 204 16.23 -14.66 -16.37
CA ASN A 204 15.15 -15.54 -15.94
C ASN A 204 15.78 -16.58 -14.99
N ILE A 205 15.67 -16.37 -13.68
CA ILE A 205 16.23 -17.28 -12.71
C ILE A 205 15.58 -18.66 -12.89
N ARG A 206 14.23 -18.71 -12.97
CA ARG A 206 13.45 -19.91 -13.32
C ARG A 206 12.09 -19.56 -13.93
N GLY A 207 11.68 -20.29 -14.98
CA GLY A 207 10.33 -20.23 -15.54
C GLY A 207 9.62 -21.59 -15.44
N GLY A 208 8.43 -21.62 -14.83
CA GLY A 208 7.48 -22.73 -14.99
C GLY A 208 7.57 -23.89 -13.98
N GLY A 209 7.86 -23.61 -12.70
CA GLY A 209 7.72 -24.61 -11.64
C GLY A 209 6.25 -24.79 -11.21
N LYS A 210 5.89 -26.00 -10.76
CA LYS A 210 4.66 -26.23 -9.98
C LYS A 210 4.96 -25.92 -8.51
N VAL A 211 4.02 -25.32 -7.79
CA VAL A 211 4.15 -25.06 -6.34
C VAL A 211 4.51 -26.36 -5.61
N PHE A 212 5.64 -26.35 -4.89
CA PHE A 212 6.34 -27.57 -4.48
C PHE A 212 5.84 -28.16 -3.17
N ASP A 213 5.27 -27.37 -2.25
CA ASP A 213 4.68 -27.90 -1.03
C ASP A 213 3.77 -26.89 -0.32
N PHE A 214 2.73 -27.42 0.32
CA PHE A 214 1.90 -26.70 1.28
C PHE A 214 2.60 -26.80 2.63
N ASN A 215 3.23 -25.73 3.09
CA ASN A 215 3.67 -25.69 4.49
C ASN A 215 2.48 -25.21 5.32
N GLU A 216 1.87 -26.13 6.07
CA GLU A 216 0.63 -25.94 6.83
C GLU A 216 0.69 -24.83 7.90
N ARG A 217 1.88 -24.28 8.17
CA ARG A 217 2.03 -23.13 9.07
C ARG A 217 2.06 -21.85 8.24
N GLU A 218 1.19 -20.91 8.63
CA GLU A 218 1.18 -19.50 8.18
C GLU A 218 0.49 -19.19 6.84
N GLY A 219 -0.14 -20.18 6.17
CA GLY A 219 -0.95 -19.90 4.97
C GLY A 219 -0.14 -19.41 3.76
N ALA A 220 1.18 -19.64 3.76
CA ALA A 220 2.09 -19.26 2.67
C ALA A 220 2.51 -20.45 1.81
N TYR A 221 2.73 -20.21 0.51
CA TYR A 221 3.12 -21.21 -0.46
C TYR A 221 4.61 -21.07 -0.81
N LEU A 222 5.39 -22.15 -0.66
CA LEU A 222 6.75 -22.20 -1.20
C LEU A 222 6.66 -22.28 -2.73
N LEU A 223 7.01 -21.18 -3.39
CA LEU A 223 7.00 -21.09 -4.83
C LEU A 223 8.21 -21.81 -5.40
N THR A 224 9.43 -21.42 -4.99
CA THR A 224 10.66 -22.06 -5.45
C THR A 224 11.79 -21.88 -4.45
N GLU A 225 12.77 -22.77 -4.53
CA GLU A 225 14.08 -22.54 -3.93
C GLU A 225 14.96 -21.74 -4.89
N LEU A 226 15.60 -20.70 -4.37
CA LEU A 226 16.56 -19.84 -5.06
C LEU A 226 17.95 -20.07 -4.43
N PRO A 227 18.96 -20.52 -5.18
CA PRO A 227 20.33 -20.58 -4.70
C PRO A 227 20.80 -19.20 -4.27
N LYS A 228 21.45 -19.08 -3.10
CA LYS A 228 21.98 -17.80 -2.60
C LYS A 228 22.97 -17.18 -3.59
N SER A 229 23.68 -18.00 -4.37
CA SER A 229 24.61 -17.57 -5.41
C SER A 229 23.95 -16.98 -6.67
N GLU A 230 22.64 -17.23 -6.86
CA GLU A 230 21.88 -16.68 -7.99
C GLU A 230 21.21 -15.35 -7.63
N ILE A 231 21.21 -14.95 -6.34
CA ILE A 231 20.66 -13.66 -5.93
C ILE A 231 21.78 -12.61 -5.96
N ILE A 232 21.68 -11.67 -6.89
CA ILE A 232 22.54 -10.49 -6.98
C ILE A 232 22.12 -9.49 -5.88
N SER A 233 23.08 -9.00 -5.10
CA SER A 233 22.84 -7.93 -4.12
C SER A 233 22.28 -6.69 -4.83
N ASP A 234 21.39 -5.95 -4.16
CA ASP A 234 20.76 -4.73 -4.69
C ASP A 234 19.85 -4.93 -5.92
N SER A 235 19.46 -6.16 -6.27
CA SER A 235 18.47 -6.40 -7.33
C SER A 235 17.02 -6.29 -6.82
N SER A 236 16.03 -6.27 -7.71
CA SER A 236 14.63 -6.51 -7.33
C SER A 236 14.15 -7.85 -7.91
N LEU A 237 13.26 -8.56 -7.18
CA LEU A 237 12.58 -9.74 -7.72
C LEU A 237 11.18 -9.34 -8.13
N THR A 238 10.87 -9.50 -9.40
CA THR A 238 9.52 -9.42 -9.93
C THR A 238 8.91 -10.81 -9.93
N LEU A 239 7.83 -11.02 -9.18
CA LEU A 239 7.04 -12.24 -9.23
C LEU A 239 5.80 -11.98 -10.09
N THR A 240 5.70 -12.69 -11.20
CA THR A 240 4.44 -12.79 -11.96
C THR A 240 3.78 -14.11 -11.61
N VAL A 241 2.53 -14.06 -11.16
CA VAL A 241 1.70 -15.20 -10.80
C VAL A 241 0.49 -15.21 -11.71
N GLY A 242 0.04 -16.37 -12.16
CA GLY A 242 -1.11 -16.44 -13.05
C GLY A 242 -1.91 -17.73 -12.87
N SER A 243 -3.18 -17.66 -13.23
CA SER A 243 -4.08 -18.80 -13.30
C SER A 243 -4.70 -18.84 -14.69
N GLY A 244 -4.32 -19.83 -15.51
CA GLY A 244 -4.80 -19.89 -16.90
C GLY A 244 -4.30 -18.74 -17.77
N THR A 245 -5.18 -17.82 -18.17
CA THR A 245 -4.85 -16.66 -19.02
C THR A 245 -4.66 -15.35 -18.25
N ALA A 246 -5.06 -15.29 -16.98
CA ALA A 246 -4.82 -14.11 -16.17
C ALA A 246 -3.42 -14.16 -15.55
N LEU A 247 -2.76 -13.01 -15.55
CA LEU A 247 -1.46 -12.78 -14.95
C LEU A 247 -1.59 -11.60 -14.00
N ASP A 248 -1.03 -11.77 -12.82
CA ASP A 248 -0.83 -10.78 -11.77
C ASP A 248 0.66 -10.65 -11.52
N THR A 249 1.21 -9.46 -11.66
CA THR A 249 2.60 -9.20 -11.29
C THR A 249 2.67 -8.39 -10.01
N THR A 250 3.57 -8.79 -9.13
CA THR A 250 3.90 -8.05 -7.93
C THR A 250 5.42 -7.98 -7.82
N ASN A 251 5.91 -6.79 -7.49
CA ASN A 251 7.32 -6.50 -7.38
C ASN A 251 7.72 -6.58 -5.91
N VAL A 252 8.76 -7.35 -5.63
CA VAL A 252 9.39 -7.44 -4.32
C VAL A 252 10.74 -6.77 -4.44
N MET A 253 10.84 -5.56 -3.91
CA MET A 253 12.12 -4.87 -3.78
C MET A 253 12.99 -5.64 -2.78
N LEU A 254 14.14 -6.16 -3.23
CA LEU A 254 15.05 -6.93 -2.36
C LEU A 254 15.95 -6.05 -1.49
N GLU A 255 15.73 -4.73 -1.43
CA GLU A 255 16.46 -3.86 -0.50
C GLU A 255 16.33 -4.31 0.96
N TYR A 256 15.34 -5.13 1.26
CA TYR A 256 15.14 -5.74 2.57
C TYR A 256 15.82 -7.12 2.74
N LEU A 257 16.62 -7.63 1.79
CA LEU A 257 17.25 -8.95 1.97
C LEU A 257 18.43 -8.99 2.95
N ASP A 258 19.15 -7.88 3.14
CA ASP A 258 20.20 -7.79 4.17
C ASP A 258 19.62 -7.61 5.57
N GLN A 259 18.37 -7.11 5.66
CA GLN A 259 17.53 -7.35 6.81
C GLN A 259 16.78 -8.65 6.59
N VAL A 260 17.44 -9.78 6.80
CA VAL A 260 16.71 -11.00 7.16
C VAL A 260 15.80 -10.59 8.30
N ILE A 261 14.55 -10.29 8.00
CA ILE A 261 13.47 -10.28 8.97
C ILE A 261 13.28 -11.77 9.28
N VAL A 262 14.24 -12.33 10.02
CA VAL A 262 13.87 -13.24 11.08
C VAL A 262 13.03 -12.31 11.94
N HIS A 263 11.71 -12.31 11.74
CA HIS A 263 10.87 -11.85 12.83
C HIS A 263 11.41 -12.61 14.04
N PRO A 264 11.87 -11.94 15.11
CA PRO A 264 12.10 -12.64 16.36
C PRO A 264 10.75 -13.25 16.71
N PHE A 265 10.58 -14.51 16.35
CA PHE A 265 9.40 -15.27 16.64
C PHE A 265 9.55 -15.64 18.10
N CYS A 266 8.60 -15.15 18.88
CA CYS A 266 8.36 -15.65 20.20
C CYS A 266 7.17 -16.60 20.04
N ASP A 267 7.42 -17.90 20.19
CA ASP A 267 6.37 -18.93 20.19
C ASP A 267 6.09 -19.34 21.63
N ASP A 268 4.82 -19.37 21.98
CA ASP A 268 4.30 -19.71 23.31
C ASP A 268 3.20 -20.76 23.15
N THR A 269 3.24 -21.82 23.95
CA THR A 269 2.36 -22.99 23.81
C THR A 269 0.97 -22.80 24.38
N ASP A 270 0.79 -21.85 25.28
CA ASP A 270 -0.39 -21.73 26.15
C ASP A 270 -0.70 -20.28 26.55
N GLY A 271 0.17 -19.32 26.22
CA GLY A 271 -0.10 -17.92 26.48
C GLY A 271 0.27 -17.56 27.92
N ILE A 272 -0.63 -16.83 28.58
CA ILE A 272 -0.52 -16.50 30.01
C ILE A 272 -1.55 -17.36 30.77
N ASP A 273 -1.45 -18.68 30.67
CA ASP A 273 -2.36 -19.63 31.35
C ASP A 273 -1.65 -20.29 32.54
N PRO A 274 -1.86 -19.79 33.77
CA PRO A 274 -1.14 -20.29 34.93
C PRO A 274 -1.51 -21.73 35.33
N PHE A 275 -2.52 -22.35 34.70
CA PHE A 275 -2.96 -23.71 35.03
C PHE A 275 -2.53 -24.76 34.01
N THR A 276 -1.97 -24.33 32.88
CA THR A 276 -1.34 -25.19 31.90
C THR A 276 0.18 -24.99 32.02
N LYS A 277 0.95 -26.05 31.77
CA LYS A 277 2.40 -25.91 31.74
C LYS A 277 2.81 -25.53 30.33
N GLY A 278 3.50 -24.42 30.23
CA GLY A 278 3.95 -23.83 28.99
C GLY A 278 5.44 -23.91 28.71
N SER A 279 5.73 -23.50 27.48
CA SER A 279 7.07 -23.19 27.02
C SER A 279 7.03 -22.04 26.04
N SER A 280 7.91 -21.07 26.27
CA SER A 280 8.16 -19.96 25.36
C SER A 280 9.56 -20.03 24.79
N GLY A 281 9.69 -19.78 23.49
CA GLY A 281 10.97 -19.74 22.78
C GLY A 281 11.09 -18.47 21.97
N SER A 282 12.20 -17.74 22.12
CA SER A 282 12.54 -16.59 21.29
C SER A 282 13.85 -16.82 20.54
N ILE A 283 13.89 -16.44 19.27
CA ILE A 283 15.12 -16.43 18.45
C ILE A 283 15.69 -15.01 18.47
N GLU A 284 16.59 -14.72 19.40
CA GLU A 284 17.31 -13.45 19.44
C GLU A 284 18.55 -13.53 18.52
N LYS A 285 18.61 -12.66 17.51
CA LYS A 285 19.76 -12.60 16.59
C LYS A 285 20.53 -11.31 16.80
N ASP A 286 21.38 -11.29 17.82
CA ASP A 286 22.51 -10.38 17.84
C ASP A 286 23.76 -11.14 18.29
N THR A 287 24.65 -11.40 17.33
CA THR A 287 25.95 -12.09 17.44
C THR A 287 25.91 -13.61 17.69
N GLN A 288 26.57 -14.35 16.80
CA GLN A 288 26.92 -15.77 16.85
C GLN A 288 26.80 -16.45 18.23
N VAL A 289 25.66 -17.10 18.49
CA VAL A 289 25.44 -18.49 18.97
C VAL A 289 23.92 -18.62 19.03
N ILE A 290 23.34 -19.57 18.29
CA ILE A 290 21.91 -19.90 18.39
C ILE A 290 21.75 -20.71 19.69
N ASN A 291 21.59 -20.05 20.82
CA ASN A 291 21.04 -20.72 21.99
C ASN A 291 19.53 -20.56 21.88
N GLU A 292 18.85 -21.64 21.49
CA GLU A 292 17.40 -21.79 21.67
C GLU A 292 17.11 -21.64 23.17
N ASN A 293 16.77 -20.44 23.61
CA ASN A 293 16.31 -20.20 24.97
C ASN A 293 14.85 -20.62 25.05
N ASN A 294 14.58 -21.91 24.90
CA ASN A 294 13.28 -22.47 25.25
C ASN A 294 13.18 -22.44 26.78
N LEU A 295 12.43 -21.47 27.30
CA LEU A 295 12.11 -21.38 28.70
C LEU A 295 10.77 -22.05 28.93
N THR A 296 10.72 -22.94 29.91
CA THR A 296 9.48 -23.60 30.33
C THR A 296 9.06 -23.00 31.64
N ASP A 297 7.76 -23.00 31.93
CA ASP A 297 7.28 -22.49 33.20
C ASP A 297 7.84 -23.30 34.36
N THR A 298 8.19 -22.58 35.42
CA THR A 298 8.86 -23.17 36.59
C THR A 298 8.21 -22.71 37.89
N CYS A 299 8.08 -23.65 38.82
CA CYS A 299 7.60 -23.37 40.17
C CYS A 299 8.77 -23.10 41.11
N ASN A 300 8.65 -22.05 41.92
CA ASN A 300 9.52 -21.79 43.07
C ASN A 300 8.66 -21.59 44.33
N GLY A 301 8.39 -22.69 45.05
CA GLY A 301 7.40 -22.69 46.13
C GLY A 301 6.00 -22.50 45.57
N ASP A 302 5.25 -21.53 46.09
CA ASP A 302 3.89 -21.21 45.65
C ASP A 302 3.85 -20.16 44.53
N ILE A 303 5.01 -19.81 43.94
CA ILE A 303 5.14 -18.83 42.86
C ILE A 303 5.47 -19.56 41.55
N LEU A 304 4.65 -19.34 40.53
CA LEU A 304 4.87 -19.74 39.15
C LEU A 304 5.63 -18.63 38.40
N ALA A 305 6.75 -18.97 37.79
CA ALA A 305 7.39 -18.15 36.76
C ALA A 305 6.86 -18.58 35.40
N GLU A 306 5.90 -17.80 34.89
CA GLU A 306 5.24 -17.97 33.59
C GLU A 306 6.06 -17.27 32.52
N TYR A 307 6.48 -17.96 31.48
CA TYR A 307 7.15 -17.38 30.32
C TYR A 307 6.19 -17.33 29.13
N TYR A 308 5.95 -16.14 28.60
CA TYR A 308 4.96 -15.92 27.56
C TYR A 308 5.43 -14.91 26.52
N CYS A 309 4.73 -14.84 25.40
CA CYS A 309 5.08 -13.96 24.29
C CYS A 309 4.17 -12.72 24.21
N VAL A 310 4.76 -11.52 24.25
CA VAL A 310 4.08 -10.24 23.97
C VAL A 310 4.59 -9.70 22.64
N GLY A 311 3.81 -9.92 21.59
CA GLY A 311 4.22 -9.65 20.21
C GLY A 311 5.44 -10.50 19.83
N LYS A 312 6.61 -9.88 19.75
CA LYS A 312 7.86 -10.51 19.32
C LYS A 312 8.90 -10.68 20.44
N LYS A 313 8.51 -10.39 21.68
CA LYS A 313 9.41 -10.46 22.85
C LYS A 313 8.90 -11.50 23.83
N MET A 314 9.83 -12.27 24.36
CA MET A 314 9.57 -13.17 25.48
C MET A 314 9.58 -12.33 26.76
N GLU A 315 8.47 -12.39 27.47
CA GLU A 315 8.28 -11.77 28.77
C GLU A 315 8.11 -12.88 29.81
N HIS A 316 8.10 -12.49 31.09
CA HIS A 316 7.71 -13.41 32.14
C HIS A 316 6.87 -12.73 33.22
N ALA A 317 5.99 -13.50 33.84
CA ALA A 317 5.18 -13.08 34.98
C ALA A 317 5.49 -13.98 36.18
N LEU A 318 5.43 -13.38 37.37
CA LEU A 318 5.48 -14.12 38.62
C LEU A 318 4.07 -14.18 39.20
N ILE A 319 3.47 -15.37 39.16
CA ILE A 319 2.07 -15.59 39.55
C ILE A 319 2.04 -16.35 40.88
N GLN A 320 1.38 -15.78 41.89
CA GLN A 320 1.17 -16.44 43.17
C GLN A 320 0.04 -17.46 43.05
N CYS A 321 0.35 -18.75 43.13
CA CYS A 321 -0.63 -19.81 43.05
C CYS A 321 -1.38 -19.98 44.39
N PRO A 322 -2.72 -19.89 44.42
CA PRO A 322 -3.48 -19.94 45.67
C PRO A 322 -3.37 -21.26 46.47
N LEU A 323 -3.12 -22.37 45.78
CA LEU A 323 -3.07 -23.71 46.36
C LEU A 323 -1.69 -24.40 46.22
N GLY A 324 -0.68 -23.64 45.81
CA GLY A 324 0.64 -24.16 45.48
C GLY A 324 0.89 -24.25 43.98
N CYS A 325 2.17 -24.40 43.63
CA CYS A 325 2.64 -24.55 42.26
C CYS A 325 3.36 -25.89 42.15
N SER A 326 2.95 -26.71 41.18
CA SER A 326 3.61 -27.98 40.91
C SER A 326 3.81 -28.21 39.40
N SER A 327 4.94 -28.81 39.03
CA SER A 327 5.27 -29.16 37.64
C SER A 327 5.35 -28.02 36.61
N GLY A 328 5.34 -26.75 37.04
CA GLY A 328 5.33 -25.59 36.16
C GLY A 328 3.91 -25.11 35.83
N ALA A 329 2.94 -25.38 36.70
CA ALA A 329 1.60 -24.81 36.65
C ALA A 329 1.06 -24.65 38.08
N CYS A 330 0.09 -23.78 38.29
CA CYS A 330 -0.65 -23.67 39.54
C CYS A 330 -1.54 -24.89 39.76
N ASP A 331 -1.57 -25.39 41.00
CA ASP A 331 -2.42 -26.52 41.35
C ASP A 331 -3.90 -26.12 41.23
N PRO A 332 -4.72 -26.90 40.48
CA PRO A 332 -6.12 -26.57 40.26
C PRO A 332 -6.89 -26.67 41.58
N VAL A 333 -7.88 -25.79 41.75
CA VAL A 333 -8.85 -25.90 42.84
C VAL A 333 -9.64 -27.18 42.63
N THR A 334 -9.26 -28.24 43.32
CA THR A 334 -10.11 -29.42 43.47
C THR A 334 -11.29 -28.99 44.34
N LEU A 335 -12.36 -28.53 43.69
CA LEU A 335 -13.66 -28.41 44.31
C LEU A 335 -14.15 -29.83 44.63
N ASP A 336 -13.65 -30.39 45.72
CA ASP A 336 -14.28 -31.54 46.35
C ASP A 336 -15.67 -31.06 46.79
N THR A 337 -16.67 -31.44 46.00
CA THR A 337 -18.08 -31.05 46.14
C THR A 337 -18.75 -31.80 47.28
N THR A 338 -18.11 -31.83 48.44
CA THR A 338 -18.67 -32.37 49.67
C THR A 338 -18.17 -31.59 50.89
N ASP A 339 -18.50 -30.30 51.01
CA ASP A 339 -19.00 -29.80 52.29
C ASP A 339 -19.59 -28.39 52.17
N GLU A 340 -20.85 -28.26 52.59
CA GLU A 340 -21.48 -26.98 52.89
C GLU A 340 -20.90 -26.43 54.19
N SER A 341 -19.86 -25.60 54.14
CA SER A 341 -19.63 -24.64 55.23
C SER A 341 -18.80 -23.45 54.77
N GLN A 342 -19.48 -22.31 54.78
CA GLN A 342 -19.02 -20.97 54.46
C GLN A 342 -17.77 -20.53 55.25
N SER A 343 -16.81 -19.92 54.54
CA SER A 343 -16.11 -18.73 55.01
C SER A 343 -15.71 -17.88 53.80
N ILE A 344 -16.40 -16.76 53.61
CA ILE A 344 -16.16 -15.78 52.55
C ILE A 344 -14.85 -15.08 52.86
N ILE A 345 -13.82 -15.34 52.07
CA ILE A 345 -12.59 -14.53 52.04
C ILE A 345 -12.92 -13.31 51.19
N GLU A 346 -12.94 -12.14 51.81
CA GLU A 346 -13.04 -10.84 51.15
C GLU A 346 -11.71 -10.63 50.41
N ILE A 347 -11.67 -11.06 49.15
CA ILE A 347 -10.57 -10.78 48.23
C ILE A 347 -10.57 -9.27 48.02
N GLU A 348 -9.49 -8.62 48.42
CA GLU A 348 -9.22 -7.21 48.16
C GLU A 348 -9.32 -7.00 46.65
N THR A 349 -10.46 -6.49 46.21
CA THR A 349 -10.81 -6.35 44.80
C THR A 349 -9.78 -5.47 44.14
N ALA A 350 -9.02 -6.05 43.21
CA ALA A 350 -8.09 -5.35 42.35
C ALA A 350 -8.75 -4.05 41.86
N ALA A 351 -8.05 -2.93 42.05
CA ALA A 351 -8.58 -1.60 41.79
C ALA A 351 -9.29 -1.55 40.42
N GLU A 352 -10.58 -1.21 40.45
CA GLU A 352 -11.46 -1.26 39.28
C GLU A 352 -10.91 -0.29 38.21
N CYS A 353 -10.33 -0.84 37.13
CA CYS A 353 -9.74 -0.03 36.08
C CYS A 353 -10.83 0.81 35.39
N SER A 354 -10.71 2.12 35.50
CA SER A 354 -11.66 3.08 34.92
C SER A 354 -11.43 3.33 33.42
N GLY A 355 -10.47 2.63 32.79
CA GLY A 355 -10.20 2.71 31.35
C GLY A 355 -9.67 1.38 30.80
N CYS A 356 -8.64 1.40 29.95
CA CYS A 356 -8.16 0.21 29.23
C CYS A 356 -6.99 -0.44 29.97
N LEU A 357 -7.08 -1.75 30.21
CA LEU A 357 -5.96 -2.55 30.68
C LEU A 357 -5.02 -2.85 29.51
N ILE A 358 -3.76 -2.41 29.61
CA ILE A 358 -2.72 -2.84 28.65
C ILE A 358 -2.06 -4.15 29.12
N ASP A 359 -1.89 -4.28 30.44
CA ASP A 359 -1.32 -5.45 31.09
C ASP A 359 -2.10 -5.73 32.39
N SER A 360 -1.65 -6.72 33.18
CA SER A 360 -2.30 -7.13 34.43
C SER A 360 -2.34 -6.06 35.52
N SER A 361 -1.67 -4.92 35.35
CA SER A 361 -1.51 -3.85 36.35
C SER A 361 -1.68 -2.42 35.81
N SER A 362 -1.52 -2.19 34.51
CA SER A 362 -1.51 -0.86 33.89
C SER A 362 -2.88 -0.51 33.31
N CYS A 363 -3.51 0.51 33.90
CA CYS A 363 -4.80 1.03 33.47
C CYS A 363 -4.63 2.40 32.78
N LEU A 364 -4.93 2.48 31.48
CA LEU A 364 -4.95 3.73 30.72
C LEU A 364 -6.29 4.45 30.86
N PRO A 365 -6.30 5.77 31.07
CA PRO A 365 -7.52 6.56 30.92
C PRO A 365 -8.09 6.49 29.50
N THR A 366 -9.42 6.49 29.36
CA THR A 366 -10.11 6.65 28.07
C THR A 366 -9.60 7.87 27.29
N GLY A 367 -9.38 7.70 25.98
CA GLY A 367 -8.80 8.70 25.09
C GLY A 367 -7.27 8.72 25.09
N THR A 368 -6.60 7.94 25.94
CA THR A 368 -5.13 7.84 25.92
C THR A 368 -4.67 7.13 24.66
N GLN A 369 -3.74 7.74 23.92
CA GLN A 369 -3.11 7.15 22.75
C GLN A 369 -1.80 6.47 23.15
N VAL A 370 -1.54 5.30 22.57
CA VAL A 370 -0.31 4.56 22.76
C VAL A 370 0.16 4.00 21.43
N THR A 371 1.48 3.87 21.25
CA THR A 371 2.07 3.21 20.10
C THR A 371 2.55 1.83 20.53
N ILE A 372 1.99 0.79 19.94
CA ILE A 372 2.36 -0.59 20.21
C ILE A 372 2.86 -1.19 18.89
N PHE A 373 4.10 -1.66 18.86
CA PHE A 373 4.74 -2.22 17.65
C PHE A 373 4.66 -1.31 16.42
N GLU A 374 4.92 -0.01 16.60
CA GLU A 374 4.87 1.02 15.54
C GLU A 374 3.47 1.35 14.99
N GLU A 375 2.43 0.67 15.49
CA GLU A 375 1.04 0.98 15.19
C GLU A 375 0.42 1.85 16.30
N GLY A 376 -0.44 2.80 15.90
CA GLY A 376 -1.14 3.69 16.82
C GLY A 376 -2.43 3.05 17.34
N TYR A 377 -2.61 3.04 18.65
CA TYR A 377 -3.82 2.60 19.34
C TYR A 377 -4.33 3.70 20.27
N TYR A 378 -5.61 3.61 20.63
CA TYR A 378 -6.20 4.49 21.64
C TYR A 378 -7.15 3.71 22.55
N CYS A 379 -7.28 4.18 23.79
CA CYS A 379 -8.24 3.61 24.73
C CYS A 379 -9.66 4.14 24.43
N SER A 380 -10.54 3.27 23.97
CA SER A 380 -11.91 3.60 23.57
C SER A 380 -12.82 3.90 24.77
N VAL A 381 -14.02 4.42 24.51
CA VAL A 381 -15.07 4.61 25.53
C VAL A 381 -15.61 3.29 26.06
N ASP A 382 -15.48 2.22 25.28
CA ASP A 382 -15.86 0.86 25.65
C ASP A 382 -14.77 0.15 26.49
N LYS A 383 -13.72 0.89 26.86
CA LYS A 383 -12.57 0.40 27.66
C LYS A 383 -11.75 -0.68 26.94
N THR A 384 -11.77 -0.67 25.61
CA THR A 384 -10.94 -1.52 24.75
C THR A 384 -9.83 -0.71 24.11
N LEU A 385 -8.71 -1.38 23.82
CA LEU A 385 -7.64 -0.77 23.04
C LEU A 385 -7.94 -0.97 21.55
N ASP A 386 -8.29 0.11 20.85
CA ASP A 386 -8.68 0.06 19.44
C ASP A 386 -7.59 0.70 18.57
N SER A 387 -7.45 0.26 17.33
CA SER A 387 -6.49 0.85 16.38
C SER A 387 -6.93 2.24 15.93
N GLN A 388 -5.95 3.12 15.76
CA GLN A 388 -6.19 4.45 15.20
C GLN A 388 -6.49 4.35 13.70
N LYS A 389 -7.48 5.13 13.28
CA LYS A 389 -7.97 5.22 11.91
C LYS A 389 -7.08 6.12 11.06
N THR A 390 -7.01 5.79 9.79
CA THR A 390 -6.28 6.53 8.77
C THR A 390 -7.07 7.74 8.27
N LEU A 391 -6.44 8.57 7.44
CA LEU A 391 -7.06 9.74 6.80
C LEU A 391 -8.38 9.39 6.11
N GLU A 392 -9.32 10.33 6.12
CA GLU A 392 -10.67 10.26 5.52
C GLU A 392 -11.62 9.25 6.17
N SER A 393 -11.14 8.40 7.08
CA SER A 393 -11.97 7.46 7.82
C SER A 393 -12.96 8.16 8.75
N PHE A 394 -14.14 7.56 8.95
CA PHE A 394 -15.15 8.08 9.86
C PHE A 394 -14.68 8.01 11.32
N CYS A 395 -14.79 9.11 12.05
CA CYS A 395 -14.40 9.22 13.47
C CYS A 395 -15.48 9.94 14.29
N GLN A 396 -15.50 9.69 15.60
CA GLN A 396 -16.36 10.41 16.55
C GLN A 396 -15.54 11.27 17.53
N SER A 397 -14.25 10.99 17.67
CA SER A 397 -13.32 11.68 18.55
C SER A 397 -11.94 11.84 17.91
N ASP A 398 -11.20 12.88 18.33
CA ASP A 398 -9.84 13.16 17.84
C ASP A 398 -8.87 12.00 18.08
N PHE A 399 -9.05 11.27 19.19
CA PHE A 399 -8.15 10.17 19.57
C PHE A 399 -8.24 8.96 18.63
N GLU A 400 -9.36 8.83 17.89
CA GLU A 400 -9.55 7.76 16.91
C GLU A 400 -8.68 7.94 15.68
N CYS A 401 -8.16 9.14 15.40
CA CYS A 401 -7.41 9.42 14.19
C CYS A 401 -5.90 9.37 14.47
N SER A 402 -5.13 8.74 13.58
CA SER A 402 -3.65 8.75 13.68
C SER A 402 -3.06 10.17 13.60
N THR A 403 -3.83 11.12 13.06
CA THR A 403 -3.49 12.55 12.98
C THR A 403 -3.89 13.34 14.23
N ASN A 404 -4.59 12.72 15.16
CA ASN A 404 -5.20 13.32 16.34
C ASN A 404 -6.17 14.49 16.00
N LEU A 405 -6.89 14.39 14.87
CA LEU A 405 -7.80 15.42 14.41
C LEU A 405 -8.99 14.83 13.64
N CYS A 406 -10.17 14.95 14.23
CA CYS A 406 -11.46 14.53 13.69
C CYS A 406 -12.34 15.77 13.43
N ILE A 407 -12.59 16.10 12.15
CA ILE A 407 -13.43 17.25 11.77
C ILE A 407 -14.62 16.76 10.96
N ASP A 408 -15.82 17.17 11.37
CA ASP A 408 -17.09 16.79 10.73
C ASP A 408 -17.24 15.26 10.54
N GLY A 409 -16.74 14.50 11.52
CA GLY A 409 -16.81 13.05 11.54
C GLY A 409 -15.80 12.34 10.64
N SER A 410 -14.75 13.02 10.17
CA SER A 410 -13.70 12.42 9.33
C SER A 410 -12.29 12.77 9.83
N CYS A 411 -11.37 11.80 9.76
CA CYS A 411 -9.97 11.99 10.12
C CYS A 411 -9.25 12.85 9.09
N VAL A 412 -8.63 13.95 9.52
CA VAL A 412 -7.98 14.92 8.61
C VAL A 412 -6.50 15.11 8.93
N SER A 413 -5.70 15.50 7.92
CA SER A 413 -4.28 15.74 8.09
C SER A 413 -4.01 16.99 8.94
N SER A 414 -3.28 16.83 10.05
CA SER A 414 -2.85 17.93 10.92
C SER A 414 -2.01 18.96 10.16
N GLY A 415 -1.15 18.52 9.23
CA GLY A 415 -0.31 19.39 8.42
C GLY A 415 -1.10 20.29 7.45
N LEU A 416 -2.15 19.74 6.83
CA LEU A 416 -3.01 20.50 5.91
C LEU A 416 -3.82 21.56 6.68
N TRP A 417 -4.35 21.19 7.85
CA TRP A 417 -5.09 22.12 8.70
C TRP A 417 -4.22 23.25 9.25
N GLN A 418 -3.00 22.96 9.71
CA GLN A 418 -2.07 23.99 10.16
C GLN A 418 -1.71 25.00 9.05
N ARG A 419 -1.59 24.56 7.79
CA ARG A 419 -1.38 25.46 6.65
C ARG A 419 -2.59 26.35 6.41
N PHE A 420 -3.79 25.79 6.51
CA PHE A 420 -5.04 26.54 6.37
C PHE A 420 -5.17 27.61 7.47
N VAL A 421 -4.96 27.26 8.74
CA VAL A 421 -5.01 28.22 9.86
C VAL A 421 -3.96 29.33 9.70
N LYS A 422 -2.74 29.01 9.27
CA LYS A 422 -1.68 30.01 8.99
C LYS A 422 -2.04 30.96 7.84
N LEU A 423 -2.79 30.48 6.83
CA LEU A 423 -3.27 31.32 5.74
C LEU A 423 -4.33 32.31 6.25
N PHE A 424 -5.27 31.85 7.08
CA PHE A 424 -6.31 32.68 7.68
C PHE A 424 -5.78 33.68 8.70
N SER A 425 -4.78 33.31 9.50
CA SER A 425 -4.15 34.23 10.46
C SER A 425 -3.30 35.33 9.82
N ARG A 426 -3.13 35.32 8.48
CA ARG A 426 -2.52 36.42 7.73
C ARG A 426 -3.54 37.41 7.19
N TRP A 427 -4.80 37.01 7.14
CA TRP A 427 -5.91 37.81 6.61
C TRP A 427 -6.66 38.59 7.70
N PHE A 428 -6.59 38.12 8.95
CA PHE A 428 -7.05 38.79 10.15
C PHE A 428 -5.86 39.17 11.01
#